data_AF-A0A4R3N6T3-F1
#
_entry.id   AF-A0A4R3N6T3-F1
#
_cell.length_a   1.000
_cell.length_b   1.000
_cell.length_c   1.000
_cell.angle_alpha   90.00
_cell.angle_beta   90.00
_cell.angle_gamma   90.00
#
_symmetry.space_group_name_H-M   'P 1'
#
loop_
_entity.id
_entity.type
_entity.pdbx_description
1 polymer ?
#
loop_
_entity_poly.entity_id
_entity_poly.type
_entity_poly.pdbx_seq_one_letter_code
_entity_poly.pdbx_strand_id
1 'polypeptide(L)'
;MFKFFKRVKTVVSSELNAMLDKAEDPVKMLDQFMRDMEEDIREAESSVAKQIANEKMLKKKYDDAMALVEKRQKQAEKAVEAGDDDLARRALEDKRNHEEQANLLKESWEKAKADTQALRHKLDEMKREYQEMKLKKDSLKARAESAKTRTKMNRAMSSISNDEAKRGFERMEEKVMRYEAEAETSEDLSSESRSLDDEFEELEKGSAVDDELAALKKKMNKE
;
A
#
# COMPACT_ATOMS: atom_id res chain seq x y z
N MET A 1 -22.54 16.18 20.28
CA MET A 1 -22.02 16.98 19.15
C MET A 1 -20.49 16.88 19.17
N PHE A 2 -19.93 16.21 18.15
CA PHE A 2 -18.49 16.03 17.88
C PHE A 2 -17.58 15.46 19.00
N LYS A 3 -17.84 14.22 19.45
CA LYS A 3 -16.84 13.44 20.24
C LYS A 3 -15.56 13.13 19.44
N PHE A 4 -15.59 13.24 18.11
CA PHE A 4 -14.43 13.02 17.23
C PHE A 4 -13.50 14.23 17.08
N PHE A 5 -13.96 15.49 17.23
CA PHE A 5 -13.07 16.65 17.16
C PHE A 5 -12.05 16.70 18.32
N LYS A 6 -12.41 16.19 19.50
CA LYS A 6 -11.44 15.96 20.59
C LYS A 6 -10.46 14.82 20.30
N ARG A 7 -10.79 13.95 19.35
CA ARG A 7 -9.91 12.86 18.91
C ARG A 7 -8.94 13.35 17.84
N VAL A 8 -9.37 14.06 16.80
CA VAL A 8 -8.46 14.45 15.69
C VAL A 8 -7.22 15.24 16.16
N LYS A 9 -7.33 16.11 17.18
CA LYS A 9 -6.15 16.87 17.67
C LYS A 9 -5.35 16.17 18.78
N THR A 10 -5.90 15.15 19.44
CA THR A 10 -5.29 14.48 20.61
C THR A 10 -4.91 13.02 20.34
N VAL A 11 -5.31 12.42 19.21
CA VAL A 11 -5.22 10.97 18.92
C VAL A 11 -4.15 10.59 17.90
N VAL A 12 -3.57 11.54 17.17
CA VAL A 12 -2.74 11.21 16.00
C VAL A 12 -1.34 10.66 16.35
N SER A 13 -0.91 10.64 17.62
CA SER A 13 0.34 9.94 18.00
C SER A 13 0.18 8.92 19.12
N SER A 14 -0.45 9.27 20.24
CA SER A 14 -0.43 8.43 21.45
C SER A 14 -1.44 7.29 21.42
N GLU A 15 -2.69 7.55 21.02
CA GLU A 15 -3.74 6.53 20.93
C GLU A 15 -3.55 5.59 19.73
N LEU A 16 -3.04 6.11 18.60
CA LEU A 16 -2.72 5.29 17.42
C LEU A 16 -1.58 4.31 17.69
N ASN A 17 -0.51 4.74 18.36
CA ASN A 17 0.57 3.86 18.80
C ASN A 17 0.05 2.81 19.81
N ALA A 18 -0.76 3.23 20.80
CA ALA A 18 -1.32 2.32 21.79
C ALA A 18 -2.33 1.30 21.20
N MET A 19 -3.07 1.67 20.16
CA MET A 19 -3.94 0.74 19.42
C MET A 19 -3.14 -0.20 18.53
N LEU A 20 -2.07 0.27 17.88
CA LEU A 20 -1.17 -0.55 17.06
C LEU A 20 -0.42 -1.59 17.91
N ASP A 21 0.00 -1.24 19.12
CA ASP A 21 0.69 -2.14 20.05
C ASP A 21 -0.17 -3.33 20.51
N LYS A 22 -1.50 -3.23 20.41
CA LYS A 22 -2.47 -4.28 20.79
C LYS A 22 -3.14 -4.97 19.60
N ALA A 23 -2.89 -4.53 18.38
CA ALA A 23 -3.55 -5.06 17.19
C ALA A 23 -2.87 -6.36 16.72
N GLU A 24 -3.64 -7.45 16.59
CA GLU A 24 -3.17 -8.68 15.94
C GLU A 24 -2.81 -8.46 14.45
N ASP A 25 -3.50 -7.54 13.78
CA ASP A 25 -3.22 -7.13 12.41
C ASP A 25 -3.20 -5.59 12.29
N PRO A 26 -2.02 -4.96 12.45
CA PRO A 26 -1.88 -3.50 12.39
C PRO A 26 -2.24 -2.92 11.02
N VAL A 27 -2.13 -3.70 9.94
CA VAL A 27 -2.47 -3.24 8.58
C VAL A 27 -3.99 -3.10 8.43
N LYS A 28 -4.76 -4.09 8.91
CA LYS A 28 -6.22 -4.02 8.90
C LYS A 28 -6.77 -2.88 9.76
N MET A 29 -6.16 -2.61 10.91
CA MET A 29 -6.55 -1.49 11.76
C MET A 29 -6.33 -0.14 11.07
N LEU A 30 -5.20 0.03 10.36
CA LEU A 30 -4.95 1.22 9.55
C LEU A 30 -5.94 1.35 8.38
N ASP A 31 -6.32 0.24 7.74
CA ASP A 31 -7.37 0.23 6.72
C ASP A 31 -8.72 0.69 7.28
N GLN A 32 -9.10 0.23 8.47
CA GLN A 32 -10.34 0.64 9.12
C GLN A 32 -10.32 2.11 9.52
N PHE A 33 -9.23 2.57 10.14
CA PHE A 33 -9.08 3.98 10.52
C PHE A 33 -9.22 4.93 9.32
N MET A 34 -8.65 4.56 8.17
CA MET A 34 -8.80 5.35 6.94
C MET A 34 -10.25 5.36 6.42
N ARG A 35 -11.01 4.27 6.58
CA ARG A 35 -12.44 4.21 6.21
C ARG A 35 -13.27 5.12 7.11
N ASP A 36 -13.01 5.09 8.42
CA ASP A 36 -13.70 5.94 9.39
C ASP A 36 -13.44 7.42 9.10
N MET A 37 -12.19 7.81 8.82
CA MET A 37 -11.86 9.18 8.40
C MET A 37 -12.57 9.61 7.11
N GLU A 38 -12.69 8.70 6.13
CA GLU A 38 -13.39 8.98 4.88
C GLU A 38 -14.90 9.18 5.10
N GLU A 39 -15.50 8.40 6.00
CA GLU A 39 -16.89 8.57 6.43
C GLU A 39 -17.11 9.91 7.14
N ASP A 40 -16.24 10.26 8.10
CA ASP A 40 -16.28 11.54 8.81
C ASP A 40 -16.16 12.72 7.83
N ILE A 41 -15.29 12.62 6.82
CA ILE A 41 -15.15 13.65 5.77
C ILE A 41 -16.45 13.76 4.97
N ARG A 42 -17.08 12.64 4.57
CA ARG A 42 -18.36 12.67 3.84
C ARG A 42 -19.48 13.30 4.66
N GLU A 43 -19.57 12.98 5.96
CA GLU A 43 -20.55 13.59 6.85
C GLU A 43 -20.30 15.11 7.00
N ALA A 44 -19.03 15.50 7.14
CA ALA A 44 -18.64 16.90 7.19
C ALA A 44 -19.00 17.63 5.88
N GLU A 45 -18.71 17.05 4.72
CA GLU A 45 -19.09 17.60 3.41
C GLU A 45 -20.59 17.85 3.30
N SER A 46 -21.41 16.87 3.69
CA SER A 46 -22.88 17.01 3.71
C SER A 46 -23.34 18.14 4.63
N SER A 47 -22.74 18.23 5.82
CA SER A 47 -23.05 19.27 6.80
C SER A 47 -22.65 20.66 6.32
N VAL A 48 -21.47 20.79 5.71
CA VAL A 48 -21.00 22.05 5.10
C VAL A 48 -21.91 22.44 3.92
N ALA A 49 -22.32 21.48 3.08
CA ALA A 49 -23.24 21.75 1.97
C ALA A 49 -24.59 22.30 2.45
N LYS A 50 -25.15 21.72 3.52
CA LYS A 50 -26.38 22.23 4.17
C LYS A 50 -26.20 23.66 4.68
N GLN A 51 -25.06 23.95 5.31
CA GLN A 51 -24.79 25.31 5.81
C GLN A 51 -24.62 26.33 4.67
N ILE A 52 -23.95 25.96 3.58
CA ILE A 52 -23.85 26.78 2.36
C ILE A 52 -25.25 27.05 1.77
N ALA A 53 -26.13 26.06 1.75
CA ALA A 53 -27.49 26.23 1.26
C ALA A 53 -28.28 27.22 2.14
N ASN A 54 -28.13 27.14 3.46
CA ASN A 54 -28.72 28.09 4.40
C ASN A 54 -28.17 29.51 4.22
N GLU A 55 -26.85 29.66 4.09
CA GLU A 55 -26.20 30.96 3.77
C GLU A 55 -26.79 31.57 2.50
N LYS A 56 -26.90 30.80 1.41
CA LYS A 56 -27.47 31.26 0.14
C LYS A 56 -28.94 31.64 0.27
N MET A 57 -29.72 30.90 1.06
CA MET A 57 -31.12 31.21 1.31
C MET A 57 -31.28 32.53 2.07
N LEU A 58 -30.47 32.75 3.11
CA LEU A 58 -30.47 34.01 3.86
C LEU A 58 -30.05 35.18 2.97
N LYS A 59 -29.00 35.00 2.15
CA LYS A 59 -28.59 36.02 1.18
C LYS A 59 -29.73 36.38 0.23
N LYS A 60 -30.41 35.38 -0.33
CA LYS A 60 -31.54 35.61 -1.24
C LYS A 60 -32.64 36.42 -0.56
N LYS A 61 -33.03 36.06 0.66
CA LYS A 61 -34.04 36.80 1.44
C LYS A 61 -33.60 38.25 1.69
N TYR A 62 -32.33 38.47 2.02
CA TYR A 62 -31.77 39.80 2.17
C TYR A 62 -31.85 40.61 0.86
N ASP A 63 -31.43 40.03 -0.25
CA ASP A 63 -31.47 40.66 -1.57
C ASP A 63 -32.92 41.02 -1.98
N ASP A 64 -33.87 40.11 -1.73
CA ASP A 64 -35.30 40.31 -2.01
C ASP A 64 -35.87 41.48 -1.17
N ALA A 65 -35.49 41.58 0.12
CA ALA A 65 -35.89 42.68 0.99
C ALA A 65 -35.30 44.02 0.53
N MET A 66 -34.02 44.04 0.14
CA MET A 66 -33.36 45.22 -0.43
C MET A 66 -34.03 45.68 -1.73
N ALA A 67 -34.47 44.74 -2.59
CA ALA A 67 -35.20 45.10 -3.80
C ALA A 67 -36.54 45.79 -3.50
N LEU A 68 -37.22 45.42 -2.40
CA LEU A 68 -38.41 46.12 -1.93
C LEU A 68 -38.10 47.52 -1.41
N VAL A 69 -37.00 47.68 -0.67
CA VAL A 69 -36.50 49.00 -0.23
C VAL A 69 -36.28 49.93 -1.43
N GLU A 70 -35.55 49.47 -2.45
CA GLU A 70 -35.31 50.24 -3.67
C GLU A 70 -36.60 50.57 -4.42
N LYS A 71 -37.54 49.61 -4.48
CA LYS A 71 -38.84 49.83 -5.10
C LYS A 71 -39.63 50.93 -4.39
N ARG A 72 -39.69 50.90 -3.04
CA ARG A 72 -40.38 51.93 -2.25
C ARG A 72 -39.72 53.29 -2.35
N GLN A 73 -38.39 53.33 -2.37
CA GLN A 73 -37.63 54.55 -2.64
C GLN A 73 -38.06 55.19 -3.98
N LYS A 74 -38.06 54.41 -5.08
CA LYS A 74 -38.49 54.89 -6.41
C LYS A 74 -39.95 55.33 -6.44
N GLN A 75 -40.82 54.67 -5.67
CA GLN A 75 -42.24 55.06 -5.56
C GLN A 75 -42.41 56.36 -4.78
N ALA A 76 -41.64 56.57 -3.71
CA ALA A 76 -41.63 57.82 -2.96
C ALA A 76 -41.17 58.98 -3.85
N GLU A 77 -40.08 58.79 -4.61
CA GLU A 77 -39.57 59.79 -5.57
C GLU A 77 -40.64 60.20 -6.59
N LYS A 78 -41.32 59.22 -7.20
CA LYS A 78 -42.42 59.48 -8.15
C LYS A 78 -43.60 60.20 -7.52
N ALA A 79 -43.93 59.90 -6.27
CA ALA A 79 -45.01 60.58 -5.56
C ALA A 79 -44.67 62.04 -5.27
N VAL A 80 -43.41 62.33 -4.90
CA VAL A 80 -42.90 63.71 -4.75
C VAL A 80 -42.93 64.46 -6.08
N GLU A 81 -42.49 63.85 -7.18
CA GLU A 81 -42.57 64.45 -8.52
C GLU A 81 -44.01 64.78 -8.94
N ALA A 82 -44.98 63.97 -8.49
CA ALA A 82 -46.40 64.19 -8.73
C ALA A 82 -47.06 65.19 -7.75
N GLY A 83 -46.33 65.67 -6.74
CA GLY A 83 -46.84 66.57 -5.71
C GLY A 83 -47.75 65.91 -4.66
N ASP A 84 -47.72 64.58 -4.54
CA ASP A 84 -48.49 63.81 -3.56
C ASP A 84 -47.60 63.43 -2.35
N ASP A 85 -47.42 64.39 -1.46
CA ASP A 85 -46.58 64.25 -0.26
C ASP A 85 -47.10 63.17 0.71
N ASP A 86 -48.41 62.92 0.76
CA ASP A 86 -49.01 61.90 1.62
C ASP A 86 -48.74 60.48 1.09
N LEU A 87 -48.76 60.28 -0.23
CA LEU A 87 -48.32 59.03 -0.83
C LEU A 87 -46.81 58.82 -0.68
N ALA A 88 -46.01 59.88 -0.84
CA ALA A 88 -44.57 59.82 -0.62
C ALA A 88 -44.22 59.41 0.82
N ARG A 89 -44.89 60.01 1.82
CA ARG A 89 -44.68 59.68 3.25
C ARG A 89 -45.00 58.21 3.53
N ARG A 90 -46.14 57.70 3.05
CA ARG A 90 -46.51 56.28 3.20
C ARG A 90 -45.51 55.33 2.53
N ALA A 91 -45.01 55.69 1.34
CA ALA A 91 -43.99 54.89 0.66
C ALA A 91 -42.66 54.87 1.45
N LEU A 92 -42.26 55.98 2.06
CA LEU A 92 -41.07 56.06 2.91
C LEU A 92 -41.23 55.30 4.23
N GLU A 93 -42.42 55.31 4.83
CA GLU A 93 -42.71 54.47 6.01
C GLU A 93 -42.59 52.98 5.68
N ASP A 94 -43.18 52.53 4.57
CA ASP A 94 -43.07 51.13 4.14
C ASP A 94 -41.64 50.75 3.74
N LYS A 95 -40.90 51.68 3.11
CA LYS A 95 -39.47 51.54 2.85
C LYS A 95 -38.71 51.26 4.14
N ARG A 96 -38.94 52.05 5.20
CA ARG A 96 -38.25 51.92 6.48
C ARG A 96 -38.51 50.56 7.13
N ASN A 97 -39.75 50.07 7.06
CA ASN A 97 -40.09 48.73 7.56
C ASN A 97 -39.30 47.63 6.82
N HIS A 98 -39.18 47.74 5.49
CA HIS A 98 -38.38 46.79 4.70
C HIS A 98 -36.87 46.95 4.95
N GLU A 99 -36.37 48.17 5.22
CA GLU A 99 -34.96 48.39 5.61
C GLU A 99 -34.64 47.71 6.95
N GLU A 100 -35.52 47.84 7.95
CA GLU A 100 -35.37 47.16 9.25
C GLU A 100 -35.32 45.63 9.06
N GLN A 101 -36.21 45.07 8.22
CA GLN A 101 -36.19 43.65 7.88
C GLN A 101 -34.91 43.22 7.13
N ALA A 102 -34.47 44.02 6.16
CA ALA A 102 -33.25 43.77 5.40
C ALA A 102 -32.02 43.76 6.32
N ASN A 103 -31.95 44.67 7.30
CA ASN A 103 -30.85 44.72 8.26
C ASN A 103 -30.76 43.45 9.12
N LEU A 104 -31.90 42.96 9.64
CA LEU A 104 -31.94 41.71 10.41
C LEU A 104 -31.51 40.49 9.57
N LEU A 105 -31.91 40.44 8.30
CA LEU A 105 -31.52 39.39 7.37
C LEU A 105 -30.04 39.49 6.99
N LYS A 106 -29.50 40.71 6.87
CA LYS A 106 -28.08 40.96 6.61
C LYS A 106 -27.21 40.42 7.74
N GLU A 107 -27.54 40.75 8.99
CA GLU A 107 -26.80 40.24 10.16
C GLU A 107 -26.82 38.71 10.21
N SER A 108 -27.99 38.12 9.96
CA SER A 108 -28.15 36.65 9.90
C SER A 108 -27.31 36.02 8.78
N TRP A 109 -27.31 36.64 7.60
CA TRP A 109 -26.51 36.18 6.45
C TRP A 109 -25.00 36.32 6.72
N GLU A 110 -24.55 37.44 7.27
CA GLU A 110 -23.12 37.67 7.56
C GLU A 110 -22.59 36.66 8.58
N LYS A 111 -23.39 36.36 9.62
CA LYS A 111 -23.07 35.30 10.57
C LYS A 111 -23.00 33.92 9.90
N ALA A 112 -24.01 33.56 9.11
CA ALA A 112 -24.04 32.29 8.39
C ALA A 112 -22.87 32.15 7.41
N LYS A 113 -22.46 33.24 6.76
CA LYS A 113 -21.31 33.30 5.86
C LYS A 113 -20.00 33.07 6.61
N ALA A 114 -19.80 33.73 7.75
CA ALA A 114 -18.62 33.52 8.58
C ALA A 114 -18.53 32.06 9.08
N ASP A 115 -19.64 31.51 9.57
CA ASP A 115 -19.73 30.12 10.00
C ASP A 115 -19.40 29.15 8.85
N THR A 116 -19.95 29.40 7.66
CA THR A 116 -19.70 28.58 6.47
C THR A 116 -18.24 28.63 6.04
N GLN A 117 -17.60 29.79 6.07
CA GLN A 117 -16.17 29.94 5.77
C GLN A 117 -15.31 29.15 6.76
N ALA A 118 -15.60 29.25 8.06
CA ALA A 118 -14.89 28.50 9.08
C ALA A 118 -15.05 26.97 8.91
N LEU A 119 -16.25 26.51 8.57
CA LEU A 119 -16.53 25.09 8.31
C LEU A 119 -15.82 24.57 7.06
N ARG A 120 -15.76 25.37 5.98
CA ARG A 120 -14.99 25.04 4.77
C ARG A 120 -13.51 24.86 5.08
N HIS A 121 -12.92 25.78 5.84
CA HIS A 121 -11.52 25.69 6.24
C HIS A 121 -11.23 24.40 7.03
N LYS A 122 -12.08 24.06 8.00
CA LYS A 122 -11.95 22.82 8.77
C LYS A 122 -12.08 21.57 7.92
N LEU A 123 -13.00 21.57 6.95
CA LEU A 123 -13.15 20.47 6.00
C LEU A 123 -11.88 20.30 5.13
N ASP A 124 -11.29 21.40 4.68
CA ASP A 124 -10.04 21.35 3.92
C ASP A 124 -8.87 20.82 4.78
N GLU A 125 -8.81 21.20 6.05
CA GLU A 125 -7.85 20.63 7.02
C GLU A 125 -8.05 19.12 7.18
N MET A 126 -9.29 18.65 7.35
CA MET A 126 -9.59 17.21 7.44
C MET A 126 -9.14 16.44 6.19
N LYS A 127 -9.37 17.01 5.01
CA LYS A 127 -8.93 16.41 3.73
C LYS A 127 -7.42 16.34 3.62
N ARG A 128 -6.69 17.36 4.07
CA ARG A 128 -5.21 17.36 4.11
C ARG A 128 -4.69 16.28 5.07
N GLU A 129 -5.22 16.23 6.28
CA GLU A 129 -4.86 15.22 7.28
C GLU A 129 -5.09 13.80 6.75
N TYR A 130 -6.21 13.55 6.06
CA TYR A 130 -6.49 12.27 5.42
C TYR A 130 -5.42 11.89 4.38
N GLN A 131 -4.97 12.83 3.54
CA GLN A 131 -3.90 12.56 2.57
C GLN A 131 -2.57 12.23 3.28
N GLU A 132 -2.23 12.94 4.34
CA GLU A 132 -1.05 12.64 5.15
C GLU A 132 -1.14 11.25 5.80
N MET A 133 -2.29 10.89 6.36
CA MET A 133 -2.50 9.57 6.96
C MET A 133 -2.46 8.46 5.92
N LYS A 134 -2.95 8.71 4.71
CA LYS A 134 -2.86 7.76 3.59
C LYS A 134 -1.40 7.44 3.25
N LEU A 135 -0.55 8.47 3.13
CA LEU A 135 0.88 8.30 2.87
C LEU A 135 1.58 7.54 4.02
N LYS A 136 1.25 7.87 5.27
CA LYS A 136 1.79 7.17 6.45
C LYS A 136 1.39 5.69 6.46
N LYS A 137 0.12 5.39 6.18
CA LYS A 137 -0.38 4.02 6.06
C LYS A 137 0.37 3.23 5.00
N ASP A 138 0.57 3.78 3.80
CA ASP A 138 1.24 3.07 2.71
C ASP A 138 2.70 2.75 3.08
N SER A 139 3.39 3.70 3.72
CA SER A 139 4.73 3.48 4.29
C SER A 139 4.73 2.38 5.37
N LEU A 140 3.78 2.41 6.30
CA LEU A 140 3.68 1.40 7.37
C LEU A 140 3.38 0.01 6.81
N LYS A 141 2.52 -0.09 5.80
CA LYS A 141 2.22 -1.36 5.11
C LYS A 141 3.46 -1.92 4.42
N ALA A 142 4.22 -1.09 3.69
CA ALA A 142 5.46 -1.52 3.06
C ALA A 142 6.51 -2.01 4.07
N ARG A 143 6.63 -1.32 5.21
CA ARG A 143 7.52 -1.73 6.32
C ARG A 143 7.07 -3.05 6.95
N ALA A 144 5.77 -3.23 7.17
CA ALA A 144 5.20 -4.47 7.71
C ALA A 144 5.46 -5.67 6.79
N GLU A 145 5.26 -5.52 5.49
CA GLU A 145 5.55 -6.58 4.50
C GLU A 145 7.06 -6.89 4.42
N SER A 146 7.91 -5.87 4.48
CA SER A 146 9.37 -6.04 4.52
C SER A 146 9.81 -6.80 5.78
N ALA A 147 9.27 -6.44 6.95
CA ALA A 147 9.55 -7.12 8.20
C ALA A 147 9.06 -8.58 8.18
N LYS A 148 7.85 -8.83 7.67
CA LYS A 148 7.29 -10.17 7.49
C LYS A 148 8.16 -11.04 6.59
N THR A 149 8.67 -10.47 5.49
CA THR A 149 9.57 -11.14 4.56
C THR A 149 10.91 -11.47 5.20
N ARG A 150 11.53 -10.52 5.93
CA ARG A 150 12.76 -10.74 6.70
C ARG A 150 12.58 -11.85 7.74
N THR A 151 11.47 -11.85 8.48
CA THR A 151 11.17 -12.91 9.46
C THR A 151 10.99 -14.27 8.79
N LYS A 152 10.29 -14.34 7.65
CA LYS A 152 10.15 -15.58 6.87
C LYS A 152 11.50 -16.09 6.38
N MET A 153 12.34 -15.21 5.83
CA MET A 153 13.69 -15.55 5.37
C MET A 153 14.56 -16.04 6.53
N ASN A 154 14.56 -15.35 7.67
CA ASN A 154 15.31 -15.77 8.85
C ASN A 154 14.83 -17.13 9.40
N ARG A 155 13.52 -17.40 9.37
CA ARG A 155 12.97 -18.72 9.74
C ARG A 155 13.39 -19.80 8.74
N ALA A 156 13.33 -19.53 7.44
CA ALA A 156 13.78 -20.44 6.39
C ALA A 156 15.29 -20.73 6.52
N MET A 157 16.11 -19.69 6.72
CA MET A 157 17.54 -19.82 6.97
C MET A 157 17.83 -20.59 8.25
N SER A 158 17.10 -20.34 9.34
CA SER A 158 17.22 -21.12 10.58
C SER A 158 16.85 -22.59 10.36
N SER A 159 15.82 -22.89 9.56
CA SER A 159 15.48 -24.28 9.21
C SER A 159 16.51 -24.95 8.29
N ILE A 160 17.21 -24.19 7.43
CA ILE A 160 18.29 -24.69 6.58
C ILE A 160 19.60 -24.87 7.39
N SER A 161 19.89 -23.95 8.30
CA SER A 161 21.00 -24.03 9.26
C SER A 161 20.77 -25.04 10.38
N ASN A 162 19.61 -25.72 10.40
CA ASN A 162 19.39 -26.81 11.34
C ASN A 162 20.30 -27.98 10.95
N ASP A 163 21.10 -28.44 11.92
CA ASP A 163 22.18 -29.42 11.76
C ASP A 163 21.70 -30.73 11.09
N GLU A 164 20.41 -31.04 11.15
CA GLU A 164 19.77 -32.20 10.49
C GLU A 164 19.81 -32.18 8.96
N ALA A 165 19.64 -31.02 8.32
CA ALA A 165 19.68 -30.93 6.85
C ALA A 165 21.12 -31.13 6.35
N LYS A 166 22.09 -30.54 7.06
CA LYS A 166 23.52 -30.71 6.80
C LYS A 166 23.99 -32.15 7.06
N ARG A 167 23.65 -32.72 8.22
CA ARG A 167 23.91 -34.14 8.53
C ARG A 167 23.20 -35.09 7.56
N GLY A 168 22.04 -34.72 7.03
CA GLY A 168 21.32 -35.47 6.00
C GLY A 168 22.07 -35.48 4.67
N PHE A 169 22.67 -34.35 4.30
CA PHE A 169 23.52 -34.22 3.12
C PHE A 169 24.83 -35.02 3.28
N GLU A 170 25.52 -34.88 4.42
CA GLU A 170 26.74 -35.63 4.75
C GLU A 170 26.50 -37.15 4.70
N ARG A 171 25.36 -37.65 5.20
CA ARG A 171 24.99 -39.08 5.08
C ARG A 171 24.75 -39.52 3.64
N MET A 172 24.24 -38.63 2.79
CA MET A 172 24.01 -38.92 1.38
C MET A 172 25.33 -38.96 0.61
N GLU A 173 26.24 -38.04 0.92
CA GLU A 173 27.61 -37.99 0.40
C GLU A 173 28.40 -39.25 0.75
N GLU A 174 28.36 -39.69 2.02
CA GLU A 174 28.98 -40.95 2.46
C GLU A 174 28.40 -42.17 1.74
N LYS A 175 27.09 -42.18 1.48
CA LYS A 175 26.43 -43.26 0.75
C LYS A 175 26.82 -43.29 -0.72
N VAL A 176 26.97 -42.12 -1.36
CA VAL A 176 27.46 -42.00 -2.74
C VAL A 176 28.91 -42.47 -2.83
N MET A 177 29.79 -42.01 -1.94
CA MET A 177 31.18 -42.46 -1.89
C MET A 177 31.31 -43.99 -1.71
N ARG A 178 30.44 -44.59 -0.88
CA ARG A 178 30.42 -46.06 -0.76
C ARG A 178 29.98 -46.76 -2.04
N TYR A 179 28.98 -46.22 -2.75
CA TYR A 179 28.58 -46.78 -4.04
C TYR A 179 29.66 -46.61 -5.11
N GLU A 180 30.41 -45.50 -5.10
CA GLU A 180 31.57 -45.29 -5.98
C GLU A 180 32.68 -46.29 -5.65
N ALA A 181 33.03 -46.49 -4.37
CA ALA A 181 34.01 -47.49 -3.96
C ALA A 181 33.57 -48.93 -4.28
N GLU A 182 32.28 -49.26 -4.11
CA GLU A 182 31.72 -50.56 -4.53
C GLU A 182 31.77 -50.72 -6.05
N ALA A 183 31.56 -49.65 -6.82
CA ALA A 183 31.70 -49.65 -8.28
C ALA A 183 33.17 -49.83 -8.72
N GLU A 184 34.12 -49.15 -8.07
CA GLU A 184 35.56 -49.31 -8.33
C GLU A 184 36.05 -50.72 -7.97
N THR A 185 35.61 -51.29 -6.84
CA THR A 185 35.96 -52.69 -6.50
C THR A 185 35.33 -53.71 -7.45
N SER A 186 34.19 -53.42 -8.07
CA SER A 186 33.61 -54.30 -9.10
C SER A 186 34.30 -54.16 -10.45
N GLU A 187 34.91 -53.01 -10.78
CA GLU A 187 35.87 -52.89 -11.87
C GLU A 187 37.17 -53.67 -11.58
N ASP A 188 37.72 -53.57 -10.37
CA ASP A 188 38.93 -54.32 -9.97
C ASP A 188 38.68 -55.85 -9.96
N LEU A 189 37.51 -56.30 -9.47
CA LEU A 189 37.13 -57.73 -9.50
C LEU A 189 36.80 -58.21 -10.93
N SER A 190 36.39 -57.32 -11.84
CA SER A 190 36.29 -57.65 -13.27
C SER A 190 37.65 -57.78 -13.95
N SER A 191 38.69 -57.17 -13.38
CA SER A 191 40.08 -57.31 -13.84
C SER A 191 40.75 -58.60 -13.36
N GLU A 192 40.26 -59.21 -12.26
CA GLU A 192 40.69 -60.51 -11.74
C GLU A 192 39.91 -61.72 -12.32
N SER A 193 38.94 -61.49 -13.20
CA SER A 193 38.23 -62.54 -13.95
C SER A 193 38.69 -62.63 -15.42
N ARG A 194 40.01 -62.53 -15.68
CA ARG A 194 40.55 -63.13 -16.90
C ARG A 194 40.50 -64.65 -16.75
N SER A 195 39.67 -65.27 -17.58
CA SER A 195 39.45 -66.71 -17.60
C SER A 195 40.76 -67.44 -17.89
N LEU A 196 40.95 -68.60 -17.25
CA LEU A 196 41.96 -69.62 -17.57
C LEU A 196 41.96 -70.06 -19.05
N ASP A 197 40.95 -69.64 -19.83
CA ASP A 197 40.87 -69.86 -21.28
C ASP A 197 41.74 -68.87 -22.09
N ASP A 198 42.04 -67.66 -21.57
CA ASP A 198 42.94 -66.68 -22.22
C ASP A 198 44.43 -67.10 -22.08
N GLU A 199 44.77 -67.94 -21.10
CA GLU A 199 46.12 -68.50 -20.89
C GLU A 199 46.44 -69.69 -21.82
N PHE A 200 45.46 -70.25 -22.56
CA PHE A 200 45.68 -71.34 -23.51
C PHE A 200 45.83 -70.87 -24.97
N GLU A 201 45.35 -69.67 -25.33
CA GLU A 201 45.49 -69.12 -26.69
C GLU A 201 46.90 -68.57 -26.99
N GLU A 202 47.71 -68.30 -25.96
CA GLU A 202 49.13 -67.95 -26.07
C GLU A 202 50.08 -69.17 -26.16
N LEU A 203 49.56 -70.39 -25.95
CA LEU A 203 50.32 -71.65 -26.04
C LEU A 203 50.28 -72.31 -27.44
N GLU A 204 49.46 -71.80 -28.36
CA GLU A 204 49.32 -72.36 -29.72
C GLU A 204 49.79 -71.43 -30.87
N LYS A 205 50.52 -70.36 -30.57
CA LYS A 205 51.17 -69.52 -31.59
C LYS A 205 52.66 -69.30 -31.30
N GLY A 206 53.42 -70.38 -31.44
CA GLY A 206 54.89 -70.41 -31.29
C GLY A 206 55.61 -71.25 -32.34
N SER A 207 55.19 -71.24 -33.61
CA SER A 207 55.97 -71.79 -34.74
C SER A 207 56.87 -70.71 -35.34
N ALA A 208 57.92 -70.33 -34.59
CA ALA A 208 58.95 -69.40 -35.04
C ALA A 208 60.36 -69.77 -34.52
N VAL A 209 60.56 -71.05 -34.16
CA VAL A 209 61.89 -71.62 -33.83
C VAL A 209 62.39 -72.55 -34.94
N ASP A 210 61.54 -72.93 -35.90
CA ASP A 210 61.96 -73.59 -37.15
C ASP A 210 62.64 -72.62 -38.15
N ASP A 211 62.46 -71.31 -37.99
CA ASP A 211 63.18 -70.28 -38.74
C ASP A 211 64.60 -70.02 -38.19
N GLU A 212 64.87 -70.35 -36.92
CA GLU A 212 66.22 -70.33 -36.35
C GLU A 212 67.11 -71.47 -36.91
N LEU A 213 66.51 -72.54 -37.45
CA LEU A 213 67.20 -73.63 -38.15
C LEU A 213 67.73 -73.19 -39.54
N ALA A 214 67.08 -72.21 -40.18
CA ALA A 214 67.55 -71.62 -41.44
C ALA A 214 68.71 -70.63 -41.23
N ALA A 215 68.72 -69.92 -40.09
CA ALA A 215 69.83 -69.06 -39.68
C ALA A 215 71.07 -69.87 -39.26
N LEU A 216 70.89 -71.04 -38.63
CA LEU A 216 71.97 -71.96 -38.25
C LEU A 216 72.71 -72.55 -39.48
N LYS A 217 72.02 -72.80 -40.60
CA LYS A 217 72.62 -73.27 -41.87
C LYS A 217 73.41 -72.21 -42.62
N LYS A 218 73.20 -70.91 -42.31
CA LYS A 218 73.91 -69.78 -42.92
C LYS A 218 75.15 -69.35 -42.12
N LYS A 219 75.25 -69.80 -40.86
CA LYS A 219 76.39 -69.57 -39.95
C LYS A 219 77.42 -70.71 -39.94
N MET A 220 77.09 -71.85 -40.55
CA MET A 220 77.96 -73.01 -40.78
C MET A 220 78.31 -73.16 -42.28
N ASN A 221 79.04 -72.22 -42.88
CA ASN A 221 79.52 -72.40 -44.24
C ASN A 221 80.26 -73.76 -44.35
N LYS A 222 79.90 -74.62 -45.30
CA LYS A 222 80.91 -75.49 -45.93
C LYS A 222 81.97 -74.53 -46.49
N GLU A 223 83.25 -74.68 -46.18
CA GLU A 223 83.96 -75.91 -45.79
C GLU A 223 83.93 -76.28 -44.30
#